data_AF-A0A1M6X7T3-F1
#
_entry.id   AF-A0A1M6X7T3-F1
#
_cell.length_a   1.000
_cell.length_b   1.000
_cell.length_c   1.000
_cell.angle_alpha   90.00
_cell.angle_beta   90.00
_cell.angle_gamma   90.00
#
_symmetry.space_group_name_H-M   'P 1'
#
loop_
_entity.id
_entity.type
_entity.pdbx_description
1 polymer ?
#
loop_
_entity_poly.entity_id
_entity_poly.type
_entity_poly.pdbx_seq_one_letter_code
_entity_poly.pdbx_strand_id
1 'polypeptide(L)'
;MSLAKKIVSIVDNLTDAEKKRLKLIYQIQKMAKVCKNKSEICRKFNLNKATIKKYLYGDPEVLCRSNKRSFLDQYKDFIIKCISDGMTQTDTAKRVKDLGVSCGLGNIRLYVFSVAKQYQLEVTKYVSSNGGYAASEKVRAEYITRKGIFNYLWMNGELTPSHHEFLWNKYNPLPELEKCILEFREIFTVKNMSLLYLFIER
;
A
#
# COMPACT_ATOMS: atom_id res chain seq x y z
N MET A 1 -11.22 20.15 44.19
CA MET A 1 -11.29 20.53 42.77
C MET A 1 -9.88 20.59 42.22
N SER A 2 -9.43 19.50 41.57
CA SER A 2 -8.11 19.45 40.94
C SER A 2 -8.19 20.14 39.58
N LEU A 3 -7.52 21.30 39.46
CA LEU A 3 -7.28 21.97 38.19
C LEU A 3 -6.34 21.10 37.37
N ALA A 4 -6.92 20.23 36.54
CA ALA A 4 -6.19 19.53 35.49
C ALA A 4 -5.57 20.59 34.58
N LYS A 5 -4.27 20.84 34.74
CA LYS A 5 -3.48 21.62 33.79
C LYS A 5 -3.67 20.94 32.43
N LYS A 6 -4.44 21.56 31.54
CA LYS A 6 -4.45 21.20 30.11
C LYS A 6 -3.00 21.25 29.68
N ILE A 7 -2.41 20.08 29.44
CA ILE A 7 -1.13 19.96 28.76
C ILE A 7 -1.30 20.72 27.46
N VAL A 8 -0.50 21.77 27.29
CA VAL A 8 -0.48 22.53 26.05
C VAL A 8 -0.08 21.55 24.95
N SER A 9 -0.96 21.35 23.97
CA SER A 9 -0.81 20.37 22.88
C SER A 9 0.28 20.75 21.85
N ILE A 10 1.32 21.47 22.28
CA ILE A 10 2.50 21.77 21.48
C ILE A 10 3.28 20.46 21.39
N VAL A 11 3.02 19.65 20.36
CA VAL A 11 3.91 19.46 19.19
C VAL A 11 3.10 18.75 18.09
N ASP A 12 2.10 19.43 17.52
CA ASP A 12 1.48 18.95 16.29
C ASP A 12 2.41 19.24 15.11
N ASN A 13 3.28 18.29 14.75
CA ASN A 13 4.10 18.36 13.55
C ASN A 13 3.21 18.69 12.34
N LEU A 14 3.32 19.93 11.84
CA LEU A 14 2.64 20.35 10.61
C LEU A 14 3.12 19.47 9.46
N THR A 15 2.19 18.95 8.66
CA THR A 15 2.56 18.33 7.38
C THR A 15 3.22 19.37 6.48
N ASP A 16 4.02 18.95 5.50
CA ASP A 16 4.67 19.91 4.59
C ASP A 16 3.67 20.80 3.85
N ALA A 17 2.47 20.28 3.57
CA ALA A 17 1.38 21.06 3.00
C ALA A 17 0.84 22.12 3.96
N GLU A 18 0.69 21.80 5.25
CA GLU A 18 0.25 22.74 6.28
C GLU A 18 1.34 23.77 6.58
N LYS A 19 2.63 23.40 6.59
CA LYS A 19 3.76 24.33 6.68
C LYS A 19 3.75 25.35 5.53
N LYS A 20 3.55 24.88 4.29
CA LYS A 20 3.41 25.76 3.11
C LYS A 20 2.22 26.71 3.26
N ARG A 21 1.08 26.21 3.75
CA ARG A 21 -0.12 27.03 4.00
C ARG A 21 0.11 28.06 5.10
N LEU A 22 0.75 27.68 6.21
CA LEU A 22 1.10 28.58 7.30
C LEU A 22 1.98 29.74 6.80
N LYS A 23 3.04 29.41 6.04
CA LYS A 23 3.93 30.40 5.43
C LYS A 23 3.18 31.37 4.53
N LEU A 24 2.26 30.87 3.70
CA LEU A 24 1.42 31.68 2.83
C LEU A 24 0.53 32.65 3.63
N ILE A 25 -0.12 32.18 4.70
CA ILE A 25 -0.98 33.01 5.55
C ILE A 25 -0.18 34.14 6.19
N TYR A 26 0.99 33.85 6.75
CA TYR A 26 1.87 34.88 7.32
C TYR A 26 2.31 35.91 6.28
N GLN A 27 2.64 35.48 5.05
CA GLN A 27 3.00 36.40 3.97
C GLN A 27 1.85 37.34 3.59
N ILE A 28 0.62 36.82 3.54
CA ILE A 28 -0.58 37.63 3.27
C ILE A 28 -0.81 38.65 4.37
N GLN A 29 -0.74 38.23 5.64
CA GLN A 29 -0.94 39.12 6.79
C GLN A 29 0.16 40.19 6.88
N LYS A 30 1.42 39.82 6.60
CA LYS A 30 2.54 40.77 6.54
C LYS A 30 2.34 41.79 5.42
N MET A 31 1.90 41.36 4.23
CA MET A 31 1.63 42.26 3.12
C MET A 31 0.45 43.18 3.41
N ALA A 32 -0.59 42.69 4.09
CA ALA A 32 -1.76 43.50 4.45
C ALA A 32 -1.44 44.66 5.41
N LYS A 33 -0.37 44.53 6.21
CA LYS A 33 0.14 45.62 7.06
C LYS A 33 0.76 46.75 6.23
N VAL A 34 1.31 46.45 5.05
CA VAL A 34 2.00 47.40 4.16
C VAL A 34 1.07 47.94 3.07
N CYS A 35 0.33 47.05 2.40
CA CYS A 35 -0.61 47.39 1.33
C CYS A 35 -2.05 47.25 1.84
N LYS A 36 -2.79 48.37 1.95
CA LYS A 36 -4.20 48.36 2.38
C LYS A 36 -5.17 47.82 1.31
N ASN A 37 -4.74 47.72 0.04
CA ASN A 37 -5.61 47.30 -1.06
C ASN A 37 -5.69 45.77 -1.18
N LYS A 38 -6.86 45.21 -0.81
CA LYS A 38 -7.14 43.77 -0.88
C LYS A 38 -7.05 43.20 -2.31
N SER A 39 -7.36 43.99 -3.33
CA SER A 39 -7.31 43.55 -4.73
C SER A 39 -5.89 43.28 -5.21
N GLU A 40 -4.92 44.06 -4.72
CA GLU A 40 -3.50 43.87 -5.02
C GLU A 40 -2.96 42.58 -4.39
N ILE A 41 -3.36 42.30 -3.15
CA ILE A 41 -3.05 41.05 -2.46
C ILE A 41 -3.63 39.84 -3.23
N CYS A 42 -4.88 39.94 -3.69
CA CYS A 42 -5.49 38.88 -4.51
C CYS A 42 -4.69 38.60 -5.78
N ARG A 43 -4.26 39.65 -6.51
CA ARG A 43 -3.45 39.52 -7.73
C ARG A 43 -2.08 38.91 -7.45
N LYS A 44 -1.39 39.37 -6.41
CA LYS A 44 -0.03 38.91 -6.09
C LYS A 44 0.02 37.44 -5.69
N PHE A 45 -0.93 36.98 -4.88
CA PHE A 45 -0.96 35.60 -4.41
C PHE A 45 -1.81 34.68 -5.30
N ASN A 46 -2.46 35.20 -6.35
CA ASN A 46 -3.39 34.49 -7.21
C ASN A 46 -4.47 33.72 -6.41
N LEU A 47 -5.10 34.40 -5.45
CA LEU A 47 -6.12 33.85 -4.57
C LEU A 47 -7.44 34.58 -4.75
N ASN A 48 -8.54 33.85 -4.57
CA ASN A 48 -9.87 34.45 -4.57
C ASN A 48 -10.08 35.38 -3.35
N LYS A 49 -11.00 36.34 -3.49
CA LYS A 49 -11.29 37.34 -2.45
C LYS A 49 -11.75 36.72 -1.13
N ALA A 50 -12.50 35.60 -1.18
CA ALA A 50 -13.02 34.93 0.00
C ALA A 50 -11.91 34.30 0.86
N THR A 51 -10.95 33.63 0.22
CA THR A 51 -9.76 33.05 0.86
C THR A 51 -8.88 34.13 1.45
N ILE A 52 -8.65 35.23 0.72
CA ILE A 52 -7.91 36.39 1.25
C ILE A 52 -8.62 36.96 2.47
N LYS A 53 -9.94 37.18 2.42
CA LYS A 53 -10.71 37.66 3.58
C LYS A 53 -10.55 36.75 4.79
N LYS A 54 -10.58 35.42 4.59
CA LYS A 54 -10.36 34.42 5.65
C LYS A 54 -8.96 34.53 6.26
N TYR A 55 -7.92 34.58 5.43
CA TYR A 55 -6.52 34.58 5.88
C TYR A 55 -6.05 35.91 6.47
N LEU A 56 -6.69 37.02 6.10
CA LEU A 56 -6.35 38.35 6.63
C LEU A 56 -6.59 38.48 8.14
N TYR A 57 -7.66 37.86 8.65
CA TYR A 57 -8.13 38.08 10.02
C TYR A 57 -8.15 36.82 10.89
N GLY A 58 -8.03 35.63 10.30
CA GLY A 58 -8.01 34.40 11.08
C GLY A 58 -6.64 34.06 11.64
N ASP A 59 -6.62 33.24 12.69
CA ASP A 59 -5.41 32.72 13.31
C ASP A 59 -4.64 31.81 12.33
N PRO A 60 -3.38 32.13 11.97
CA PRO A 60 -2.56 31.32 11.09
C PRO A 60 -2.41 29.86 11.53
N GLU A 61 -2.28 29.60 12.82
CA GLU A 61 -2.05 28.25 13.37
C GLU A 61 -3.28 27.34 13.24
N VAL A 62 -4.48 27.94 13.27
CA VAL A 62 -5.73 27.22 13.04
C VAL A 62 -6.00 27.06 11.54
N LEU A 63 -5.78 28.13 10.77
CA LEU A 63 -6.08 28.17 9.33
C LEU A 63 -5.14 27.33 8.49
N CYS A 64 -3.91 27.10 8.95
CA CYS A 64 -2.95 26.27 8.23
C CYS A 64 -3.35 24.80 8.22
N ARG A 65 -4.11 24.34 9.23
CA ARG A 65 -4.52 22.94 9.40
C ARG A 65 -5.53 22.51 8.35
N SER A 66 -5.39 21.28 7.86
CA SER A 66 -6.37 20.74 6.92
C SER A 66 -7.67 20.32 7.65
N ASN A 67 -8.82 20.71 7.11
CA ASN A 67 -10.12 20.24 7.60
C ASN A 67 -10.47 18.82 7.14
N LYS A 68 -9.52 18.08 6.55
CA LYS A 68 -9.75 16.73 6.05
C LYS A 68 -9.82 15.79 7.24
N ARG A 69 -11.03 15.46 7.68
CA ARG A 69 -11.26 14.45 8.71
C ARG A 69 -11.46 13.09 8.04
N SER A 70 -10.62 12.12 8.38
CA SER A 70 -10.86 10.73 8.04
C SER A 70 -11.99 10.20 8.91
N PHE A 71 -12.84 9.32 8.37
CA PHE A 71 -13.77 8.55 9.22
C PHE A 71 -13.03 7.77 10.31
N LEU A 72 -11.78 7.40 10.07
CA LEU A 72 -10.94 6.69 11.03
C LEU A 72 -10.39 7.59 12.16
N ASP A 73 -10.55 8.91 12.07
CA ASP A 73 -10.08 9.85 13.11
C ASP A 73 -10.73 9.59 14.47
N GLN A 74 -11.96 9.05 14.48
CA GLN A 74 -12.64 8.66 15.72
C GLN A 74 -11.94 7.50 16.46
N TYR A 75 -11.11 6.72 15.78
CA TYR A 75 -10.35 5.61 16.37
C TYR A 75 -8.89 5.97 16.64
N LYS A 76 -8.49 7.23 16.45
CA LYS A 76 -7.11 7.66 16.54
C LYS A 76 -6.51 7.43 17.93
N ASP A 77 -7.24 7.79 18.98
CA ASP A 77 -6.79 7.58 20.36
C ASP A 77 -6.64 6.08 20.69
N PHE A 78 -7.56 5.26 20.19
CA PHE A 78 -7.49 3.81 20.32
C PHE A 78 -6.28 3.21 19.60
N ILE A 79 -5.97 3.71 18.40
CA ILE A 79 -4.81 3.29 17.61
C ILE A 79 -3.51 3.66 18.33
N ILE A 80 -3.40 4.91 18.81
CA ILE A 80 -2.24 5.37 19.58
C ILE A 80 -2.03 4.47 20.79
N LYS A 81 -3.10 4.21 21.56
CA LYS A 81 -3.05 3.31 22.71
C LYS A 81 -2.57 1.90 22.33
N CYS A 82 -3.14 1.29 21.30
CA CYS A 82 -2.73 -0.04 20.85
C CYS A 82 -1.24 -0.11 20.49
N ILE A 83 -0.72 0.90 19.78
CA ILE A 83 0.69 0.96 19.40
C ILE A 83 1.58 1.18 20.63
N SER A 84 1.19 2.07 21.54
CA SER A 84 1.91 2.29 22.80
C SER A 84 1.93 1.03 23.68
N ASP A 85 0.89 0.20 23.61
CA ASP A 85 0.81 -1.11 24.27
C ASP A 85 1.66 -2.20 23.54
N GLY A 86 2.42 -1.83 22.50
CA GLY A 86 3.34 -2.71 21.78
C GLY A 86 2.68 -3.57 20.68
N MET A 87 1.43 -3.31 20.32
CA MET A 87 0.73 -4.07 19.29
C MET A 87 1.29 -3.79 17.89
N THR A 88 1.24 -4.81 17.02
CA THR A 88 1.65 -4.63 15.62
C THR A 88 0.68 -3.75 14.84
N GLN A 89 1.15 -3.24 13.70
CA GLN A 89 0.29 -2.56 12.73
C GLN A 89 -0.92 -3.41 12.32
N THR A 90 -0.70 -4.71 12.10
CA THR A 90 -1.72 -5.64 11.61
C THR A 90 -2.76 -5.93 12.67
N ASP A 91 -2.33 -6.18 13.91
CA ASP A 91 -3.24 -6.48 15.01
C ASP A 91 -4.05 -5.26 15.41
N THR A 92 -3.43 -4.08 15.43
CA THR A 92 -4.12 -2.81 15.65
C THR A 92 -5.19 -2.58 14.57
N ALA A 93 -4.85 -2.83 13.30
CA ALA A 93 -5.82 -2.67 12.21
C ALA A 93 -6.98 -3.67 12.28
N LYS A 94 -6.74 -4.92 12.71
CA LYS A 94 -7.80 -5.91 12.95
C LYS A 94 -8.72 -5.46 14.08
N ARG A 95 -8.17 -5.02 15.22
CA ARG A 95 -8.98 -4.51 16.32
C ARG A 95 -9.84 -3.31 15.92
N VAL A 96 -9.30 -2.40 15.11
CA VAL A 96 -10.09 -1.29 14.56
C VAL A 96 -11.19 -1.80 13.62
N LYS A 97 -10.94 -2.86 12.84
CA LYS A 97 -11.96 -3.47 11.99
C LYS A 97 -13.08 -4.11 12.83
N ASP A 98 -12.73 -4.76 13.94
CA ASP A 98 -13.66 -5.41 14.86
C ASP A 98 -14.59 -4.42 15.57
N LEU A 99 -14.23 -3.13 15.64
CA LEU A 99 -15.12 -2.05 16.09
C LEU A 99 -16.25 -1.72 15.10
N GLY A 100 -16.44 -2.51 14.05
CA GLY A 100 -17.55 -2.35 13.09
C GLY A 100 -17.27 -1.38 11.95
N VAL A 101 -15.99 -1.11 11.65
CA VAL A 101 -15.60 -0.17 10.60
C VAL A 101 -15.91 -0.73 9.21
N SER A 102 -16.61 0.05 8.37
CA SER A 102 -16.98 -0.38 7.02
C SER A 102 -15.80 -0.49 6.05
N CYS A 103 -14.76 0.34 6.21
CA CYS A 103 -13.64 0.37 5.28
C CYS A 103 -12.78 -0.90 5.31
N GLY A 104 -12.10 -1.19 4.19
CA GLY A 104 -11.26 -2.38 4.04
C GLY A 104 -10.03 -2.35 4.95
N LEU A 105 -9.57 -3.53 5.37
CA LEU A 105 -8.43 -3.67 6.28
C LEU A 105 -7.13 -3.00 5.76
N GLY A 106 -6.95 -2.97 4.43
CA GLY A 106 -5.84 -2.23 3.79
C GLY A 106 -5.86 -0.73 4.10
N ASN A 107 -7.03 -0.09 4.00
CA ASN A 107 -7.19 1.33 4.31
C ASN A 107 -6.96 1.61 5.80
N ILE A 108 -7.44 0.71 6.67
CA ILE A 108 -7.20 0.80 8.11
C ILE A 108 -5.70 0.70 8.40
N ARG A 109 -4.98 -0.26 7.79
CA ARG A 109 -3.53 -0.39 7.97
C ARG A 109 -2.76 0.85 7.52
N LEU A 110 -3.10 1.43 6.37
CA LEU A 110 -2.48 2.67 5.89
C LEU A 110 -2.73 3.83 6.85
N TYR A 111 -3.94 3.92 7.40
CA TYR A 111 -4.28 4.94 8.38
C TYR A 111 -3.49 4.74 9.70
N VAL A 112 -3.45 3.52 10.23
CA VAL A 112 -2.63 3.17 11.42
C VAL A 112 -1.17 3.55 11.22
N PHE A 113 -0.60 3.27 10.04
CA PHE A 113 0.77 3.67 9.71
C PHE A 113 0.95 5.19 9.68
N SER A 114 -0.02 5.91 9.12
CA SER A 114 0.03 7.38 9.07
C SER A 114 -0.02 8.00 10.47
N VAL A 115 -0.86 7.46 11.36
CA VAL A 115 -0.94 7.88 12.77
C VAL A 115 0.38 7.59 13.49
N ALA A 116 0.92 6.39 13.36
CA ALA A 116 2.21 6.04 13.93
C ALA A 116 3.33 7.00 13.50
N LYS A 117 3.41 7.30 12.20
CA LYS A 117 4.39 8.24 11.65
C LYS A 117 4.19 9.66 12.17
N GLN A 118 2.93 10.12 12.28
CA GLN A 118 2.60 11.44 12.79
C GLN A 118 3.04 11.62 14.25
N TYR A 119 2.85 10.60 15.07
CA TYR A 119 3.16 10.61 16.50
C TYR A 119 4.53 10.02 16.84
N GLN A 120 5.35 9.71 15.83
CA GLN A 120 6.69 9.15 15.98
C GLN A 120 6.71 7.88 16.86
N LEU A 121 5.66 7.06 16.73
CA LEU A 121 5.53 5.81 17.45
C LEU A 121 6.28 4.70 16.72
N GLU A 122 7.03 3.90 17.46
CA GLU A 122 7.61 2.67 16.93
C GLU A 122 6.51 1.63 16.71
N VAL A 123 6.35 1.20 15.46
CA VAL A 123 5.39 0.15 15.12
C VAL A 123 6.14 -1.08 14.67
N THR A 124 5.98 -2.16 15.42
CA THR A 124 6.43 -3.48 15.03
C THR A 124 5.62 -3.92 13.80
N LYS A 125 6.28 -3.99 12.64
CA LYS A 125 5.65 -4.49 11.40
C LYS A 125 5.33 -5.98 11.51
N TYR A 126 6.13 -6.70 12.29
CA TYR A 126 6.07 -8.13 12.51
C TYR A 126 6.37 -8.42 13.98
N VAL A 127 5.55 -9.25 14.61
CA VAL A 127 5.96 -10.02 15.78
C VAL A 127 6.44 -11.36 15.20
N SER A 128 7.73 -11.68 15.39
CA SER A 128 8.12 -13.09 15.40
C SER A 128 7.34 -13.71 16.55
N SER A 129 6.39 -14.56 16.24
CA SER A 129 5.54 -15.19 17.24
C SER A 129 6.41 -16.01 18.19
N ASN A 130 6.66 -15.48 19.39
CA ASN A 130 7.17 -16.26 20.53
C ASN A 130 6.09 -17.19 21.14
N GLY A 131 4.94 -17.34 20.48
CA GLY A 131 3.98 -18.40 20.77
C GLY A 131 4.38 -19.64 19.99
N GLY A 132 4.84 -20.67 20.70
CA GLY A 132 5.18 -21.97 20.14
C GLY A 132 4.06 -22.52 19.28
N TYR A 133 4.16 -22.29 17.97
CA TYR A 133 3.68 -23.28 17.04
C TYR A 133 4.62 -24.46 17.24
N ALA A 134 4.08 -25.60 17.68
CA ALA A 134 4.71 -26.87 17.35
C ALA A 134 5.11 -26.73 15.88
N ALA A 135 6.40 -26.88 15.59
CA ALA A 135 6.85 -26.95 14.22
C ALA A 135 6.14 -28.20 13.66
N SER A 136 4.91 -28.04 13.15
CA SER A 136 4.44 -28.92 12.11
C SER A 136 5.51 -28.74 11.08
N GLU A 137 6.31 -29.78 10.89
CA GLU A 137 7.24 -29.89 9.79
C GLU A 137 6.45 -29.44 8.58
N LYS A 138 6.69 -28.19 8.15
CA LYS A 138 5.94 -27.61 7.06
C LYS A 138 6.38 -28.48 5.91
N VAL A 139 5.54 -29.43 5.51
CA VAL A 139 5.69 -30.16 4.26
C VAL A 139 5.91 -29.04 3.26
N ARG A 140 7.16 -28.87 2.82
CA ARG A 140 7.50 -27.81 1.88
C ARG A 140 6.75 -28.22 0.64
N ALA A 141 5.61 -27.56 0.40
CA ALA A 141 4.84 -27.82 -0.79
C ALA A 141 5.78 -27.55 -1.96
N GLU A 142 6.16 -28.62 -2.66
CA GLU A 142 6.88 -28.50 -3.91
C GLU A 142 5.97 -27.73 -4.86
N TYR A 143 6.48 -26.62 -5.40
CA TYR A 143 5.73 -25.77 -6.31
C TYR A 143 6.50 -25.62 -7.60
N ILE A 144 5.75 -25.61 -8.70
CA ILE A 144 6.27 -25.35 -10.03
C ILE A 144 5.59 -24.11 -10.62
N THR A 145 6.37 -23.31 -11.33
CA THR A 145 5.86 -22.12 -12.03
C THR A 145 5.48 -22.48 -13.47
N ARG A 146 4.56 -21.71 -14.08
CA ARG A 146 4.25 -21.84 -15.52
C ARG A 146 5.50 -21.74 -16.40
N LYS A 147 6.45 -20.86 -16.01
CA LYS A 147 7.75 -20.75 -16.65
C LYS A 147 8.55 -22.04 -16.56
N GLY A 148 8.53 -22.71 -15.41
CA GLY A 148 9.17 -24.03 -15.21
C GLY A 148 8.60 -25.09 -16.15
N ILE A 149 7.26 -25.14 -16.27
CA ILE A 149 6.58 -26.06 -17.21
C ILE A 149 6.99 -25.75 -18.66
N PHE A 150 6.98 -24.47 -19.06
CA PHE A 150 7.39 -24.07 -20.40
C PHE A 150 8.86 -24.40 -20.69
N ASN A 151 9.75 -24.18 -19.72
CA ASN A 151 11.17 -24.49 -19.86
C ASN A 151 11.40 -26.00 -20.06
N TYR A 152 10.66 -26.86 -19.35
CA TYR A 152 10.70 -28.30 -19.57
C TYR A 152 10.28 -28.64 -21.00
N LEU A 153 9.09 -28.19 -21.42
CA LEU A 153 8.51 -28.52 -22.72
C LEU A 153 9.36 -28.01 -23.91
N TRP A 154 9.84 -26.77 -23.84
CA TRP A 154 10.40 -26.08 -25.02
C TRP A 154 11.92 -25.84 -24.96
N MET A 155 12.52 -25.83 -23.78
CA MET A 155 13.93 -25.42 -23.58
C MET A 155 14.82 -26.56 -23.03
N ASN A 156 14.34 -27.80 -23.02
CA ASN A 156 15.05 -28.96 -22.43
C ASN A 156 15.41 -28.75 -20.95
N GLY A 157 14.58 -28.01 -20.21
CA GLY A 157 14.73 -27.84 -18.77
C GLY A 157 14.36 -29.12 -18.02
N GLU A 158 14.75 -29.20 -16.75
CA GLU A 158 14.43 -30.35 -15.89
C GLU A 158 13.05 -30.21 -15.24
N LEU A 159 12.36 -31.33 -15.10
CA LEU A 159 11.10 -31.46 -14.37
C LEU A 159 11.19 -32.72 -13.49
N THR A 160 10.92 -32.56 -12.20
CA THR A 160 10.91 -33.70 -11.27
C THR A 160 9.79 -34.69 -11.63
N PRO A 161 10.00 -36.00 -11.48
CA PRO A 161 9.00 -37.02 -11.82
C PRO A 161 7.63 -36.79 -11.18
N SER A 162 7.60 -36.39 -9.90
CA SER A 162 6.35 -36.09 -9.17
C SER A 162 5.54 -34.96 -9.80
N HIS A 163 6.21 -33.89 -10.23
CA HIS A 163 5.56 -32.79 -10.96
C HIS A 163 5.07 -33.26 -12.33
N HIS A 164 5.87 -34.05 -13.06
CA HIS A 164 5.47 -34.56 -14.36
C HIS A 164 4.21 -35.42 -14.26
N GLU A 165 4.21 -36.42 -13.38
CA GLU A 165 3.07 -37.30 -13.16
C GLU A 165 1.80 -36.52 -12.80
N PHE A 166 1.90 -35.60 -11.84
CA PHE A 166 0.77 -34.76 -11.45
C PHE A 166 0.26 -33.89 -12.60
N LEU A 167 1.15 -33.24 -13.32
CA LEU A 167 0.78 -32.30 -14.39
C LEU A 167 0.13 -33.03 -15.57
N TRP A 168 0.68 -34.16 -16.02
CA TRP A 168 0.17 -34.92 -17.18
C TRP A 168 -1.15 -35.63 -16.85
N ASN A 169 -1.36 -36.03 -15.59
CA ASN A 169 -2.64 -36.60 -15.15
C ASN A 169 -3.72 -35.53 -14.93
N LYS A 170 -3.34 -34.31 -14.51
CA LYS A 170 -4.29 -33.25 -14.18
C LYS A 170 -4.69 -32.39 -15.38
N TYR A 171 -3.77 -32.15 -16.31
CA TYR A 171 -3.96 -31.23 -17.42
C TYR A 171 -3.91 -31.99 -18.75
N ASN A 172 -5.08 -32.42 -19.22
CA ASN A 172 -5.27 -33.15 -20.48
C ASN A 172 -4.56 -32.55 -21.71
N PRO A 173 -4.38 -31.21 -21.85
CA PRO A 173 -3.67 -30.67 -23.01
C PRO A 173 -2.15 -30.93 -23.00
N LEU A 174 -1.53 -31.21 -21.84
CA LEU A 174 -0.07 -31.34 -21.74
C LEU A 174 0.50 -32.54 -22.51
N PRO A 175 -0.07 -33.76 -22.43
CA PRO A 175 0.40 -34.89 -23.23
C PRO A 175 0.37 -34.61 -24.75
N GLU A 176 -0.71 -34.01 -25.24
CA GLU A 176 -0.85 -33.69 -26.66
C GLU A 176 0.10 -32.58 -27.10
N LEU A 177 0.27 -31.55 -26.25
CA LEU A 177 1.20 -30.46 -26.49
C LEU A 177 2.66 -30.95 -26.52
N GLU A 178 3.06 -31.81 -25.58
CA GLU A 178 4.41 -32.40 -25.58
C GLU A 178 4.66 -33.22 -26.84
N LYS A 179 3.70 -34.07 -27.23
CA LYS A 179 3.78 -34.84 -28.47
C LYS A 179 3.93 -33.93 -29.70
N CYS A 180 3.14 -32.86 -29.78
CA CYS A 180 3.20 -31.87 -30.85
C CYS A 180 4.58 -31.21 -30.94
N ILE A 181 5.18 -30.86 -29.80
CA ILE A 181 6.53 -30.26 -29.74
C ILE A 181 7.61 -31.25 -30.21
N LEU A 182 7.49 -32.52 -29.82
CA LEU A 182 8.45 -33.57 -30.21
C LEU A 182 8.37 -33.86 -31.72
N GLU A 183 7.17 -34.03 -32.26
CA GLU A 183 6.93 -34.22 -33.70
C GLU A 183 7.50 -33.04 -34.50
N PHE A 184 7.24 -31.81 -34.05
CA PHE A 184 7.81 -30.61 -34.67
C PHE A 184 9.33 -30.66 -34.68
N ARG A 185 9.99 -30.94 -33.55
CA ARG A 185 11.46 -31.02 -33.47
C ARG A 185 12.05 -32.11 -34.36
N GLU A 186 11.38 -33.25 -34.47
CA GLU A 186 11.81 -34.35 -35.34
C GLU A 186 11.81 -33.92 -36.80
N ILE A 187 10.79 -33.20 -37.27
CA ILE A 187 10.70 -32.68 -38.64
C ILE A 187 11.92 -31.80 -38.98
N PHE A 188 12.34 -30.92 -38.07
CA PHE A 188 13.54 -30.09 -38.26
C PHE A 188 14.84 -30.89 -38.20
N THR A 189 14.87 -31.97 -37.41
CA THR A 189 16.03 -32.85 -37.29
C THR A 189 16.22 -33.66 -38.58
N VAL A 190 15.14 -34.25 -39.10
CA VAL A 190 15.11 -35.04 -40.34
C VAL A 190 15.15 -34.16 -41.59
N LYS A 191 14.80 -32.87 -41.47
CA LYS A 191 14.72 -31.89 -42.56
C LYS A 191 13.78 -32.31 -43.69
N ASN A 192 12.66 -32.94 -43.35
CA ASN A 192 11.69 -33.44 -44.31
C ASN A 192 10.52 -32.45 -44.49
N MET A 193 10.47 -31.81 -45.65
CA MET A 193 9.45 -30.82 -45.98
C MET A 193 8.04 -31.43 -46.11
N SER A 194 7.90 -32.66 -46.58
CA SER A 194 6.59 -33.31 -46.70
C SER A 194 5.97 -33.56 -45.34
N LEU A 195 6.76 -33.95 -44.34
CA LEU A 195 6.28 -34.09 -42.95
C LEU A 195 5.89 -32.75 -42.34
N LEU A 196 6.60 -31.66 -42.68
CA LEU A 196 6.22 -30.32 -42.24
C LEU A 196 4.85 -29.91 -42.77
N TYR A 197 4.56 -30.15 -44.05
CA TYR A 197 3.25 -29.85 -44.63
C TYR A 197 2.14 -30.67 -43.96
N LEU A 198 2.35 -31.98 -43.76
CA LEU A 198 1.39 -32.83 -43.04
C LEU A 198 1.15 -32.38 -41.60
N PHE A 199 2.18 -31.87 -40.93
CA PHE A 199 2.08 -31.36 -39.56
C PHE A 199 1.27 -30.06 -39.48
N ILE A 200 1.40 -29.16 -40.47
CA ILE A 200 0.66 -27.89 -40.52
C ILE A 200 -0.83 -28.11 -40.82
N GLU A 201 -1.17 -29.14 -41.58
CA GLU A 201 -2.56 -29.46 -41.97
C GLU A 201 -3.37 -30.20 -40.90
N ARG A 202 -2.74 -30.61 -39.80
CA ARG A 202 -3.35 -31.36 -38.69
C ARG A 202 -4.02 -30.43 -37.67
#